data_AF-A0A1S2HSS9-F1
#
_entry.id   AF-A0A1S2HSS9-F1
#
_cell.length_a   1.000
_cell.length_b   1.000
_cell.length_c   1.000
_cell.angle_alpha   90.00
_cell.angle_beta   90.00
_cell.angle_gamma   90.00
#
_symmetry.space_group_name_H-M   'P 1'
#
loop_
_entity.id
_entity.type
_entity.pdbx_description
1 polymer ?
#
loop_
_entity_poly.entity_id
_entity_poly.type
_entity_poly.pdbx_seq_one_letter_code
_entity_poly.pdbx_strand_id
1 'polypeptide(L)'
;MIERQAQGASQGRSNACRCVPVRAVSILQRVTRFRERRTLERFAVACIRLDDYLTAFDGAPTRYGTLAVAATELIEHGWIHDDLRDLGVAGMRPRPWPTGKAEDAGADVPSWVANANPLADDVEKAALSLRAL
;
A
#
# COMPACT_ATOMS: atom_id res chain seq x y z
N MET A 1 -67.11 20.16 -40.28
CA MET A 1 -66.29 21.40 -40.26
C MET A 1 -65.42 21.36 -39.01
N ILE A 2 -64.09 21.37 -39.20
CA ILE A 2 -63.01 21.80 -38.26
C ILE A 2 -62.74 20.83 -37.07
N GLU A 3 -61.77 19.91 -37.18
CA GLU A 3 -60.32 20.05 -36.82
C GLU A 3 -60.03 20.55 -35.38
N ARG A 4 -59.39 19.74 -34.53
CA ARG A 4 -57.97 19.88 -34.14
C ARG A 4 -57.56 18.96 -32.98
N GLN A 5 -56.30 18.56 -33.07
CA GLN A 5 -55.50 17.70 -32.21
C GLN A 5 -55.24 18.28 -30.82
N ALA A 6 -54.97 17.41 -29.83
CA ALA A 6 -53.94 17.67 -28.82
C ALA A 6 -53.32 16.35 -28.32
N GLN A 7 -52.03 16.23 -28.54
CA GLN A 7 -51.14 15.16 -28.08
C GLN A 7 -50.88 15.30 -26.57
N GLY A 8 -50.75 14.17 -25.88
CA GLY A 8 -50.31 14.10 -24.49
C GLY A 8 -49.49 12.83 -24.28
N ALA A 9 -48.22 12.88 -24.72
CA ALA A 9 -47.24 11.82 -24.52
C ALA A 9 -46.94 11.67 -23.02
N SER A 10 -47.36 10.56 -22.41
CA SER A 10 -46.89 10.15 -21.08
C SER A 10 -45.64 9.29 -21.26
N GLN A 11 -44.51 9.98 -21.15
CA GLN A 11 -43.16 9.45 -21.19
C GLN A 11 -42.91 8.62 -19.92
N GLY A 12 -43.27 7.34 -19.96
CA GLY A 12 -42.90 6.36 -18.94
C GLY A 12 -41.38 6.24 -18.88
N ARG A 13 -40.79 6.70 -17.77
CA ARG A 13 -39.37 6.63 -17.49
C ARG A 13 -38.94 5.17 -17.36
N SER A 14 -38.39 4.62 -18.44
CA SER A 14 -37.66 3.36 -18.40
C SER A 14 -36.48 3.49 -17.43
N ASN A 15 -36.57 2.75 -16.35
CA ASN A 15 -35.55 2.60 -15.32
C ASN A 15 -34.34 1.91 -15.97
N ALA A 16 -33.42 2.71 -16.52
CA ALA A 16 -32.20 2.20 -17.12
C ALA A 16 -31.34 1.56 -16.01
N CYS A 17 -31.39 0.23 -15.93
CA CYS A 17 -30.34 -0.57 -15.32
C CYS A 17 -29.02 -0.07 -15.90
N ARG A 18 -28.23 0.66 -15.10
CA ARG A 18 -26.87 1.05 -15.46
C ARG A 18 -26.01 -0.21 -15.43
N CYS A 19 -26.07 -0.98 -16.51
CA CYS A 19 -25.11 -2.01 -16.80
C CYS A 19 -23.76 -1.29 -16.99
N VAL A 20 -22.94 -1.26 -15.94
CA VAL A 20 -21.55 -0.83 -16.09
C VAL A 20 -20.96 -1.72 -17.20
N PRO A 21 -20.48 -1.15 -18.32
CA PRO A 21 -20.00 -1.97 -19.42
C PRO A 21 -18.82 -2.80 -18.91
N VAL A 22 -18.82 -4.11 -19.19
CA VAL A 22 -17.80 -5.09 -18.77
C VAL A 22 -16.37 -4.59 -19.08
N ARG A 23 -16.20 -3.81 -20.15
CA ARG A 23 -14.94 -3.14 -20.50
C ARG A 23 -14.47 -2.11 -19.45
N ALA A 24 -15.36 -1.33 -18.84
CA ALA A 24 -14.99 -0.36 -17.80
C ALA A 24 -14.54 -1.07 -16.50
N VAL A 25 -15.17 -2.20 -16.15
CA VAL A 25 -14.76 -3.03 -15.01
C VAL A 25 -13.33 -3.56 -15.21
N SER A 26 -13.00 -4.01 -16.42
CA SER A 26 -11.66 -4.52 -16.73
C SER A 26 -10.54 -3.45 -16.70
N ILE A 27 -10.86 -2.18 -17.01
CA ILE A 27 -9.89 -1.07 -16.94
C ILE A 27 -9.64 -0.67 -15.48
N LEU A 28 -10.69 -0.52 -14.68
CA LEU A 28 -10.56 -0.20 -13.25
C LEU A 28 -9.76 -1.27 -12.52
N GLN A 29 -10.01 -2.55 -12.78
CA GLN A 29 -9.25 -3.66 -12.20
C GLN A 29 -7.76 -3.60 -12.57
N ARG A 30 -7.41 -3.29 -13.83
CA ARG A 30 -6.01 -3.12 -14.25
C ARG A 30 -5.33 -1.94 -13.56
N VAL A 31 -6.03 -0.81 -13.43
CA VAL A 31 -5.49 0.39 -12.75
C VAL A 31 -5.26 0.10 -11.26
N THR A 32 -6.21 -0.58 -10.60
CA THR A 32 -6.06 -0.98 -9.20
C THR A 32 -4.89 -1.94 -9.03
N ARG A 33 -4.80 -3.02 -9.82
CA ARG A 33 -3.66 -3.95 -9.79
C ARG A 33 -2.32 -3.27 -10.05
N PHE A 34 -2.27 -2.31 -10.97
CA PHE A 34 -1.06 -1.53 -11.23
C PHE A 34 -0.65 -0.67 -10.03
N ARG A 35 -1.62 -0.03 -9.37
CA ARG A 35 -1.38 0.76 -8.14
C ARG A 35 -0.89 -0.13 -7.00
N GLU A 36 -1.53 -1.26 -6.78
CA GLU A 36 -1.13 -2.25 -5.76
C GLU A 36 0.31 -2.71 -6.00
N ARG A 37 0.63 -3.13 -7.23
CA ARG A 37 1.99 -3.54 -7.61
C ARG A 37 3.01 -2.46 -7.30
N ARG A 38 2.74 -1.22 -7.71
CA ARG A 38 3.65 -0.09 -7.50
C ARG A 38 3.85 0.21 -6.02
N THR A 39 2.81 0.09 -5.21
CA THR A 39 2.92 0.25 -3.75
C THR A 39 3.77 -0.86 -3.14
N LEU A 40 3.61 -2.10 -3.62
CA LEU A 40 4.40 -3.24 -3.15
C LEU A 40 5.87 -3.14 -3.54
N GLU A 41 6.17 -2.72 -4.77
CA GLU A 41 7.54 -2.43 -5.23
C GLU A 41 8.21 -1.34 -4.38
N ARG A 42 7.47 -0.28 -4.03
CA ARG A 42 7.98 0.77 -3.13
C ARG A 42 8.28 0.25 -1.74
N PHE A 43 7.41 -0.61 -1.20
CA PHE A 43 7.60 -1.24 0.10
C PHE A 43 8.83 -2.17 0.10
N ALA A 44 8.98 -3.01 -0.93
CA ALA A 44 10.15 -3.88 -1.10
C ALA A 44 11.45 -3.07 -1.13
N VAL A 45 11.51 -2.02 -1.97
CA VAL A 45 12.70 -1.16 -2.08
C VAL A 45 13.03 -0.46 -0.76
N ALA A 46 12.02 0.03 -0.04
CA ALA A 46 12.24 0.66 1.27
C ALA A 46 12.83 -0.34 2.27
N CYS A 47 12.30 -1.58 2.30
CA CYS A 47 12.81 -2.65 3.16
C CYS A 47 14.26 -3.04 2.80
N ILE A 48 14.57 -3.20 1.52
CA ILE A 48 15.93 -3.51 1.05
C ILE A 48 16.92 -2.43 1.48
N ARG A 49 16.59 -1.15 1.26
CA ARG A 49 17.48 -0.04 1.63
C ARG A 49 17.77 0.01 3.12
N LEU A 50 16.77 -0.25 3.95
CA LEU A 50 16.94 -0.30 5.39
C LEU A 50 17.74 -1.54 5.81
N ASP A 51 17.46 -2.70 5.23
CA ASP A 51 18.20 -3.93 5.51
C ASP A 51 19.68 -3.79 5.14
N ASP A 52 19.98 -3.34 3.92
CA ASP A 52 21.34 -3.07 3.44
C ASP A 52 22.11 -2.16 4.41
N TYR A 53 21.45 -1.09 4.90
CA TYR A 53 22.06 -0.21 5.90
C TYR A 53 22.33 -0.92 7.23
N LEU A 54 21.37 -1.70 7.73
CA LEU A 54 21.47 -2.38 9.01
C LEU A 54 22.47 -3.54 9.00
N THR A 55 22.64 -4.25 7.88
CA THR A 55 23.58 -5.38 7.78
C THR A 55 25.05 -4.98 8.01
N ALA A 56 25.38 -3.70 7.93
CA ALA A 56 26.71 -3.18 8.24
C ALA A 56 27.01 -3.10 9.75
N PHE A 57 26.03 -3.35 10.62
CA PHE A 57 26.16 -3.17 12.07
C PHE A 57 25.81 -4.45 12.83
N ASP A 58 26.73 -4.89 13.69
CA ASP A 58 26.49 -6.04 14.57
C ASP A 58 25.33 -5.79 15.53
N GLY A 59 24.45 -6.79 15.66
CA GLY A 59 23.27 -6.72 16.53
C GLY A 59 22.11 -5.90 15.95
N ALA A 60 22.23 -5.38 14.73
CA ALA A 60 21.12 -4.73 14.05
C ALA A 60 20.03 -5.75 13.65
N PRO A 61 18.74 -5.35 13.59
CA PRO A 61 17.66 -6.28 13.29
C PRO A 61 17.61 -6.67 11.81
N THR A 62 17.36 -7.95 11.55
CA THR A 62 17.33 -8.55 10.20
C THR A 62 15.93 -8.69 9.60
N ARG A 63 14.88 -8.25 10.30
CA ARG A 63 13.49 -8.47 9.89
C ARG A 63 13.14 -7.81 8.56
N TYR A 64 13.85 -6.76 8.17
CA TYR A 64 13.53 -5.97 6.98
C TYR A 64 13.92 -6.69 5.70
N GLY A 65 15.00 -7.47 5.68
CA GLY A 65 15.32 -8.38 4.59
C GLY A 65 14.24 -9.43 4.39
N THR A 66 13.69 -10.02 5.46
CA THR A 66 12.56 -10.96 5.36
C THR A 66 11.31 -10.30 4.77
N LEU A 67 11.00 -9.06 5.15
CA LEU A 67 9.87 -8.30 4.59
C LEU A 67 10.09 -7.96 3.11
N ALA A 68 11.32 -7.65 2.71
CA ALA A 68 11.67 -7.41 1.32
C ALA A 68 11.50 -8.66 0.45
N VAL A 69 11.93 -9.83 0.95
CA VAL A 69 11.74 -11.12 0.28
C VAL A 69 10.26 -11.42 0.13
N ALA A 70 9.47 -11.33 1.20
CA ALA A 70 8.03 -11.56 1.14
C ALA A 70 7.33 -10.64 0.13
N ALA A 71 7.70 -9.36 0.07
CA ALA A 71 7.18 -8.43 -0.93
C ALA A 71 7.56 -8.85 -2.36
N THR A 72 8.80 -9.29 -2.57
CA THR A 72 9.26 -9.72 -3.90
C THR A 72 8.54 -10.98 -4.36
N GLU A 73 8.35 -11.95 -3.47
CA GLU A 73 7.59 -13.18 -3.74
C GLU A 73 6.15 -12.87 -4.17
N LEU A 74 5.49 -11.91 -3.51
CA LEU A 74 4.15 -11.47 -3.92
C LEU A 74 4.15 -10.82 -5.31
N ILE A 75 5.18 -10.05 -5.68
CA ILE A 75 5.30 -9.47 -7.04
C ILE A 75 5.43 -10.57 -8.11
N GLU A 76 6.20 -11.60 -7.82
CA GLU A 76 6.53 -12.68 -8.76
C GLU A 76 5.40 -13.70 -8.89
N HIS A 77 4.78 -14.10 -7.79
CA HIS A 77 3.77 -15.15 -7.73
C HIS A 77 2.34 -14.62 -7.70
N GLY A 78 2.17 -13.31 -7.54
CA GLY A 78 0.88 -12.65 -7.39
C GLY A 78 0.46 -12.53 -5.93
N TRP A 79 -0.53 -11.66 -5.71
CA TRP A 79 -1.07 -11.35 -4.38
C TRP A 79 -2.60 -11.36 -4.39
N ILE A 80 -3.17 -11.61 -3.22
CA ILE A 80 -4.54 -11.22 -2.87
C ILE A 80 -4.52 -10.00 -1.94
N HIS A 81 -5.67 -9.40 -1.71
CA HIS A 81 -5.79 -8.18 -0.91
C HIS A 81 -5.35 -8.39 0.56
N ASP A 82 -5.66 -9.55 1.15
CA ASP A 82 -5.25 -9.87 2.52
C ASP A 82 -3.72 -9.94 2.66
N ASP A 83 -3.00 -10.44 1.65
CA ASP A 83 -1.52 -10.46 1.66
C ASP A 83 -0.94 -9.04 1.78
N LEU A 84 -1.52 -8.08 1.03
CA LEU A 84 -1.10 -6.68 1.07
C LEU A 84 -1.33 -6.07 2.45
N ARG A 85 -2.49 -6.34 3.04
CA ARG A 85 -2.85 -5.85 4.37
C ARG A 85 -1.91 -6.43 5.42
N ASP A 86 -1.69 -7.75 5.39
CA ASP A 86 -0.89 -8.46 6.40
C ASP A 86 0.59 -8.04 6.30
N LEU A 87 1.12 -7.85 5.10
CA LEU A 87 2.45 -7.29 4.88
C LEU A 87 2.55 -5.85 5.40
N GLY A 88 1.53 -5.02 5.16
CA GLY A 88 1.43 -3.67 5.71
C GLY A 88 1.43 -3.65 7.25
N VAL A 89 0.68 -4.56 7.89
CA VAL A 89 0.68 -4.71 9.36
C VAL A 89 2.05 -5.13 9.88
N ALA A 90 2.72 -6.06 9.20
CA ALA A 90 4.06 -6.50 9.59
C ALA A 90 5.10 -5.37 9.50
N GLY A 91 5.03 -4.55 8.45
CA GLY A 91 5.91 -3.39 8.26
C GLY A 91 5.72 -2.25 9.27
N MET A 92 4.55 -2.17 9.91
CA MET A 92 4.23 -1.16 10.93
C MET A 92 4.57 -1.58 12.36
N ARG A 93 5.21 -2.74 12.57
CA ARG A 93 5.58 -3.19 13.92
C ARG A 93 6.55 -2.19 14.57
N PRO A 94 6.42 -1.95 15.91
CA PRO A 94 7.33 -1.08 16.63
C PRO A 94 8.79 -1.38 16.31
N ARG A 95 9.59 -0.32 16.24
CA ARG A 95 11.02 -0.43 15.99
C ARG A 95 11.65 -1.18 17.17
N PRO A 96 12.53 -2.15 16.89
CA PRO A 96 13.21 -2.92 17.94
C PRO A 96 14.40 -2.16 18.56
N TRP A 97 14.66 -0.92 18.15
CA TRP A 97 15.71 -0.06 18.69
C TRP A 97 15.12 1.21 19.34
N PRO A 98 15.83 1.82 20.31
CA PRO A 98 15.45 3.09 20.91
C PRO A 98 15.36 4.20 19.85
N THR A 99 14.36 5.05 19.94
CA THR A 99 14.18 6.22 19.06
C THR A 99 14.64 7.49 19.77
N GLY A 100 14.61 8.65 19.10
CA GLY A 100 15.05 9.93 19.70
C GLY A 100 14.39 10.27 21.05
N LYS A 101 13.16 9.81 21.31
CA LYS A 101 12.52 9.97 22.63
C LYS A 101 13.21 9.19 23.75
N ALA A 102 13.87 8.08 23.41
CA ALA A 102 14.67 7.31 24.36
C ALA A 102 16.03 7.97 24.59
N GLU A 103 16.60 8.61 23.56
CA GLU A 103 17.80 9.46 23.69
C GLU A 103 17.54 10.64 24.63
N ASP A 104 16.41 11.33 24.46
CA ASP A 104 15.97 12.43 25.33
C ASP A 104 15.77 11.97 26.80
N ALA A 105 15.50 10.69 27.01
CA ALA A 105 15.37 10.06 28.32
C ALA A 105 16.71 9.54 28.89
N GLY A 106 17.83 9.77 28.19
CA GLY A 106 19.18 9.38 28.61
C GLY A 106 19.55 7.93 28.31
N ALA A 107 18.81 7.25 27.44
CA ALA A 107 19.20 5.92 26.97
C ALA A 107 20.42 6.01 26.04
N ASP A 108 21.31 5.03 26.13
CA ASP A 108 22.42 4.90 25.17
C ASP A 108 21.87 4.47 23.81
N VAL A 109 21.98 5.35 22.82
CA VAL A 109 21.44 5.15 21.48
C VAL A 109 22.60 4.88 20.51
N PRO A 110 22.61 3.73 19.82
CA PRO A 110 23.65 3.45 18.84
C PRO A 110 23.74 4.53 17.76
N SER A 111 24.95 4.90 17.37
CA SER A 111 25.20 6.00 16.40
C SER A 111 24.55 5.81 15.03
N TRP A 112 24.27 4.56 14.65
CA TRP A 112 23.58 4.22 13.39
C TRP A 112 22.08 4.49 13.43
N VAL A 113 21.46 4.60 14.61
CA VAL A 113 20.00 4.79 14.76
C VAL A 113 19.53 6.08 14.12
N ALA A 114 20.30 7.17 14.23
CA ALA A 114 19.96 8.46 13.64
C ALA A 114 19.74 8.36 12.12
N ASN A 115 20.53 7.54 11.43
CA ASN A 115 20.43 7.32 9.99
C ASN A 115 19.42 6.20 9.63
N ALA A 116 19.23 5.21 10.50
CA ALA A 116 18.23 4.15 10.30
C ALA A 116 16.78 4.67 10.47
N ASN A 117 16.55 5.66 11.33
CA ASN A 117 15.22 6.19 11.60
C ASN A 117 14.49 6.73 10.35
N PRO A 118 15.08 7.59 9.51
CA PRO A 118 14.39 8.05 8.29
C PRO A 118 14.13 6.91 7.30
N LEU A 119 15.01 5.90 7.22
CA LEU A 119 14.78 4.72 6.38
C LEU A 119 13.62 3.86 6.92
N ALA A 120 13.48 3.75 8.24
CA ALA A 120 12.34 3.10 8.87
C ALA A 120 11.04 3.89 8.68
N ASP A 121 11.07 5.22 8.71
CA ASP A 121 9.91 6.06 8.37
C ASP A 121 9.42 5.78 6.93
N ASP A 122 10.34 5.58 5.99
CA ASP A 122 10.00 5.26 4.61
C ASP A 122 9.32 3.89 4.47
N VAL A 123 9.79 2.89 5.23
CA VAL A 123 9.13 1.58 5.34
C VAL A 123 7.73 1.72 5.93
N GLU A 124 7.57 2.46 7.03
CA GLU A 124 6.28 2.66 7.69
C GLU A 124 5.28 3.40 6.79
N LYS A 125 5.71 4.42 6.05
CA LYS A 125 4.87 5.12 5.06
C LYS A 125 4.43 4.21 3.92
N ALA A 126 5.34 3.36 3.42
CA ALA A 126 5.01 2.40 2.38
C ALA A 126 4.06 1.30 2.91
N ALA A 127 4.27 0.83 4.14
CA ALA A 127 3.41 -0.14 4.82
C ALA A 127 1.99 0.41 5.07
N LEU A 128 1.89 1.67 5.47
CA LEU A 128 0.60 2.36 5.60
C LEU A 128 -0.14 2.43 4.26
N SER A 129 0.59 2.68 3.18
CA SER A 129 0.02 2.70 1.84
C SER A 129 -0.49 1.32 1.42
N LEU A 130 0.20 0.24 1.79
CA LEU A 130 -0.27 -1.13 1.55
C LEU A 130 -1.57 -1.45 2.29
N ARG A 131 -1.68 -1.04 3.55
CA ARG A 131 -2.87 -1.26 4.37
C ARG A 131 -4.10 -0.46 3.91
N ALA A 132 -3.89 0.64 3.19
CA ALA A 132 -4.94 1.54 2.74
C ALA A 132 -5.46 1.25 1.31
N LEU A 133 -4.85 0.31 0.59
CA LEU A 133 -5.37 -0.25 -0.67
C LEU A 133 -6.58 -1.13 -0.39
#